data_AF-A0A369J7A1-F1
#
_entry.id   AF-A0A369J7A1-F1
#
_cell.length_a   1.000
_cell.length_b   1.000
_cell.length_c   1.000
_cell.angle_alpha   90.00
_cell.angle_beta   90.00
_cell.angle_gamma   90.00
#
_symmetry.space_group_name_H-M   'P 1'
#
loop_
_entity.id
_entity.type
_entity.pdbx_description
1 polymer ?
#
loop_
_entity_poly.entity_id
_entity_poly.type
_entity_poly.pdbx_seq_one_letter_code
_entity_poly.pdbx_strand_id
1 'polypeptide(L)'
;MSLPSFFVLLSFHLLRLGQVPVLTTFFFFSPQSPGRFDPPDIRLNMFAFAPIVLTCFMVITGIRAGPVSRRPSSERRAAALSASQLSDLSPFTQFARAAYCEPEKIEGWKCGQACDALPGFEATLTGGDGDAIQFFFVGHWPQENTVVVAHQGTDPLEIQSVLTDLNLIRGPLDPGLFPGVPSDVSVHTGFRDQHALTADTIFAEVQRLLTITGSKKVITVGHSLGGALAMLSSLSMRLQLPVDISVSSTTFGTPRVGDSEFAAFFDAKIPDFRRVNNDKDLVPIIPGRFLGFVHPQGEIHLLSEGQAVACAGKDNADDEQCQIQAVSNILKGNIIDHLGPYQGVFIGGPFCF
;
A
#
# COMPACT_ATOMS: atom_id res chain seq x y z
N MET A 1 -6.18 30.49 -44.29
CA MET A 1 -5.14 29.45 -44.10
C MET A 1 -3.87 30.13 -43.61
N SER A 2 -3.62 30.04 -42.30
CA SER A 2 -2.32 30.21 -41.63
C SER A 2 -2.61 30.26 -40.12
N LEU A 3 -2.34 29.16 -39.42
CA LEU A 3 -2.47 29.07 -37.96
C LEU A 3 -1.27 29.76 -37.28
N PRO A 4 -1.46 30.45 -36.14
CA PRO A 4 -0.37 31.03 -35.37
C PRO A 4 0.30 29.96 -34.48
N SER A 5 1.63 29.93 -34.47
CA SER A 5 2.39 29.06 -33.56
C SER A 5 2.36 29.61 -32.14
N PHE A 6 1.79 28.83 -31.22
CA PHE A 6 1.85 29.07 -29.77
C PHE A 6 3.26 28.76 -29.24
N PHE A 7 3.83 29.67 -28.44
CA PHE A 7 4.96 29.39 -27.58
C PHE A 7 4.44 28.87 -26.24
N VAL A 8 4.83 27.66 -25.84
CA VAL A 8 4.63 27.18 -24.47
C VAL A 8 5.80 27.67 -23.63
N LEU A 9 5.54 28.60 -22.72
CA LEU A 9 6.49 29.04 -21.70
C LEU A 9 6.40 28.05 -20.52
N LEU A 10 7.39 27.18 -20.33
CA LEU A 10 7.53 26.42 -19.09
C LEU A 10 8.25 27.31 -18.06
N SER A 11 7.50 27.93 -17.15
CA SER A 11 8.08 28.62 -15.99
C SER A 11 8.45 27.62 -14.90
N PHE A 12 9.74 27.41 -14.66
CA PHE A 12 10.21 26.81 -13.40
C PHE A 12 10.42 27.91 -12.37
N HIS A 13 9.58 27.92 -11.31
CA HIS A 13 9.86 28.69 -10.10
C HIS A 13 10.89 27.92 -9.26
N LEU A 14 12.15 28.39 -9.26
CA LEU A 14 13.17 27.95 -8.33
C LEU A 14 13.07 28.77 -7.04
N LEU A 15 12.54 28.15 -5.98
CA LEU A 15 12.66 28.64 -4.61
C LEU A 15 14.15 28.61 -4.20
N ARG A 16 14.66 29.78 -3.80
CA ARG A 16 16.02 29.99 -3.29
C ARG A 16 16.26 29.22 -1.99
N LEU A 17 17.27 28.36 -1.97
CA LEU A 17 18.04 28.05 -0.77
C LEU A 17 19.53 27.98 -1.13
N GLY A 18 20.32 28.87 -0.54
CA GLY A 18 21.77 28.71 -0.36
C GLY A 18 22.66 29.01 -1.57
N GLN A 19 23.68 29.85 -1.35
CA GLN A 19 24.68 30.26 -2.34
C GLN A 19 25.58 29.10 -2.79
N VAL A 20 25.41 28.61 -4.01
CA VAL A 20 26.46 27.88 -4.75
C VAL A 20 26.40 28.32 -6.22
N PRO A 21 27.51 28.75 -6.85
CA PRO A 21 27.49 29.17 -8.25
C PRO A 21 27.42 27.93 -9.16
N VAL A 22 26.31 27.76 -9.88
CA VAL A 22 26.19 26.79 -10.98
C VAL A 22 26.62 27.47 -12.27
N LEU A 23 27.72 27.00 -12.88
CA LEU A 23 28.16 27.45 -14.19
C LEU A 23 27.14 26.96 -15.24
N THR A 24 26.26 27.87 -15.68
CA THR A 24 25.24 27.57 -16.69
C THR A 24 25.86 27.77 -18.07
N THR A 25 26.06 26.69 -18.82
CA THR A 25 26.54 26.79 -20.22
C THR A 25 25.32 26.94 -21.13
N PHE A 26 25.18 28.09 -21.79
CA PHE A 26 24.14 28.32 -22.79
C PHE A 26 24.59 27.80 -24.16
N PHE A 27 23.79 26.94 -24.79
CA PHE A 27 23.97 26.59 -26.19
C PHE A 27 23.09 27.51 -27.05
N PHE A 28 23.73 28.33 -27.88
CA PHE A 28 23.05 29.07 -28.95
C PHE A 28 23.14 28.26 -30.24
N PHE A 29 22.00 27.85 -30.79
CA PHE A 29 21.91 27.33 -32.16
C PHE A 29 21.38 28.43 -33.07
N SER A 30 22.18 28.80 -34.07
CA SER A 30 21.73 29.61 -35.21
C SER A 30 21.52 28.67 -36.41
N PRO A 31 20.40 28.77 -37.15
CA PRO A 31 20.15 27.85 -38.25
C PRO A 31 20.83 28.36 -39.53
N GLN A 32 21.71 27.56 -40.11
CA GLN A 32 22.06 27.69 -41.53
C GLN A 32 21.90 26.34 -42.25
N SER A 33 21.46 26.48 -43.48
CA SER A 33 20.98 25.53 -44.50
C SER A 33 21.95 24.39 -44.87
N PRO A 34 21.49 23.37 -45.63
CA PRO A 34 21.97 22.00 -45.53
C PRO A 34 23.18 21.73 -46.44
N GLY A 35 24.15 20.98 -45.94
CA GLY A 35 25.20 20.40 -46.78
C GLY A 35 26.44 19.96 -46.01
N ARG A 36 26.73 18.66 -46.11
CA ARG A 36 27.95 17.94 -45.67
C ARG A 36 28.23 17.83 -44.16
N PHE A 37 28.17 16.58 -43.70
CA PHE A 37 28.82 16.12 -42.48
C PHE A 37 30.29 15.81 -42.78
N ASP A 38 31.20 16.56 -42.18
CA ASP A 38 32.58 16.14 -41.93
C ASP A 38 32.80 16.10 -40.40
N PRO A 39 33.46 15.08 -39.84
CA PRO A 39 33.69 14.98 -38.40
C PRO A 39 34.75 15.99 -37.94
N PRO A 40 34.60 16.62 -36.76
CA PRO A 40 35.59 17.58 -36.28
C PRO A 40 36.86 16.90 -35.78
N ASP A 41 38.01 17.38 -36.26
CA ASP A 41 39.35 17.15 -35.75
C ASP A 41 39.45 17.60 -34.28
N ILE A 42 39.65 16.64 -33.36
CA ILE A 42 39.96 16.93 -31.96
C ILE A 42 41.47 17.09 -31.83
N ARG A 43 41.96 18.34 -31.85
CA ARG A 43 43.33 18.66 -31.40
C ARG A 43 43.34 18.88 -29.89
N LEU A 44 43.92 17.92 -29.17
CA LEU A 44 44.21 18.05 -27.73
C LEU A 44 45.37 19.05 -27.54
N ASN A 45 45.08 20.25 -27.07
CA ASN A 45 46.11 21.15 -26.54
C ASN A 45 46.42 20.75 -25.10
N MET A 46 47.60 20.17 -24.92
CA MET A 46 48.17 19.78 -23.63
C MET A 46 48.63 21.04 -22.88
N PHE A 47 47.78 21.56 -21.99
CA PHE A 47 48.19 22.52 -20.97
C PHE A 47 48.64 21.77 -19.71
N ALA A 48 49.89 22.00 -19.32
CA ALA A 48 50.52 21.46 -18.14
C ALA A 48 49.80 21.92 -16.86
N PHE A 49 49.30 20.98 -16.07
CA PHE A 49 48.86 21.24 -14.69
C PHE A 49 49.99 20.86 -13.73
N ALA A 50 50.53 21.86 -13.03
CA ALA A 50 51.37 21.66 -11.85
C ALA A 50 50.50 21.17 -10.68
N PRO A 51 50.99 20.29 -9.80
CA PRO A 51 50.21 19.80 -8.67
C PRO A 51 50.24 20.85 -7.54
N ILE A 52 49.10 21.48 -7.27
CA ILE A 52 48.88 22.20 -6.01
C ILE A 52 48.50 21.15 -4.97
N VAL A 53 49.45 20.80 -4.11
CA VAL A 53 49.21 19.97 -2.92
C VAL A 53 48.48 20.84 -1.90
N LEU A 54 47.16 20.68 -1.82
CA LEU A 54 46.35 21.28 -0.77
C LEU A 54 46.30 20.30 0.42
N THR A 55 47.13 20.53 1.43
CA THR A 55 47.09 19.80 2.70
C THR A 55 45.87 20.23 3.51
N CYS A 56 44.74 19.53 3.32
CA CYS A 56 43.63 19.59 4.25
C CYS A 56 43.98 18.81 5.52
N PHE A 57 44.23 19.52 6.62
CA PHE A 57 44.22 18.93 7.96
C PHE A 57 42.78 18.47 8.28
N MET A 58 42.52 17.17 8.18
CA MET A 58 41.34 16.56 8.81
C MET A 58 41.55 16.59 10.33
N VAL A 59 40.83 17.48 11.01
CA VAL A 59 40.58 17.32 12.45
C VAL A 59 39.59 16.16 12.57
N ILE A 60 40.09 14.98 12.94
CA ILE A 60 39.26 13.83 13.30
C ILE A 60 38.63 14.17 14.66
N THR A 61 37.46 14.79 14.65
CA THR A 61 36.58 14.76 15.82
C THR A 61 36.07 13.33 15.94
N GLY A 62 36.54 12.61 16.95
CA GLY A 62 36.08 11.27 17.26
C GLY A 62 34.60 11.28 17.64
N ILE A 63 33.72 11.12 16.65
CA ILE A 63 32.34 10.73 16.89
C ILE A 63 32.42 9.29 17.41
N ARG A 64 32.25 9.13 18.73
CA ARG A 64 31.93 7.82 19.29
C ARG A 64 30.61 7.38 18.66
N ALA A 65 30.69 6.50 17.66
CA ALA A 65 29.55 5.68 17.30
C ALA A 65 29.16 4.90 18.57
N GLY A 66 28.05 5.29 19.20
CA GLY A 66 27.43 4.44 20.20
C GLY A 66 27.16 3.08 19.58
N PRO A 67 27.20 1.98 20.35
CA PRO A 67 26.88 0.67 19.81
C PRO A 67 25.47 0.75 19.21
N VAL A 68 25.36 0.53 17.90
CA VAL A 68 24.08 0.18 17.30
C VAL A 68 23.65 -1.09 18.04
N SER A 69 22.60 -0.97 18.86
CA SER A 69 21.98 -2.13 19.49
C SER A 69 21.41 -2.99 18.36
N ARG A 70 22.22 -3.91 17.83
CA ARG A 70 21.73 -5.00 17.00
C ARG A 70 20.90 -5.85 17.95
N ARG A 71 19.57 -5.67 17.89
CA ARG A 71 18.63 -6.67 18.42
C ARG A 71 19.10 -8.05 17.94
N PRO A 72 19.13 -9.06 18.82
CA PRO A 72 19.62 -10.39 18.49
C PRO A 72 18.91 -10.91 17.23
N SER A 73 19.65 -11.60 16.36
CA SER A 73 19.15 -12.13 15.07
C SER A 73 17.91 -13.02 15.20
N SER A 74 17.59 -13.51 16.40
CA SER A 74 16.39 -14.27 16.70
C SER A 74 15.10 -13.46 16.63
N GLU A 75 15.14 -12.13 16.83
CA GLU A 75 13.94 -11.27 16.82
C GLU A 75 13.49 -10.84 15.42
N ARG A 76 14.28 -11.10 14.38
CA ARG A 76 13.94 -10.75 12.98
C ARG A 76 13.55 -11.94 12.12
N ARG A 77 13.61 -13.15 12.67
CA ARG A 77 13.33 -14.39 11.94
C ARG A 77 11.84 -14.62 11.85
N ALA A 78 11.38 -15.07 10.70
CA ALA A 78 10.00 -15.45 10.50
C ALA A 78 9.63 -16.60 11.47
N ALA A 79 8.45 -16.52 12.08
CA ALA A 79 7.97 -17.51 13.03
C ALA A 79 6.85 -18.33 12.40
N ALA A 80 6.99 -19.66 12.34
CA ALA A 80 5.95 -20.52 11.80
C ALA A 80 4.63 -20.38 12.57
N LEU A 81 3.51 -20.31 11.84
CA LEU A 81 2.16 -20.33 12.43
C LEU A 81 1.73 -21.76 12.71
N SER A 82 0.95 -21.95 13.78
CA SER A 82 0.23 -23.20 14.02
C SER A 82 -0.94 -23.35 13.04
N ALA A 83 -1.43 -24.58 12.88
CA ALA A 83 -2.63 -24.87 12.11
C ALA A 83 -3.86 -24.10 12.62
N SER A 84 -3.97 -23.88 13.94
CA SER A 84 -5.08 -23.10 14.52
C SER A 84 -4.98 -21.62 14.15
N GLN A 85 -3.79 -21.02 14.24
CA GLN A 85 -3.56 -19.63 13.85
C GLN A 85 -3.87 -19.40 12.36
N LEU A 86 -3.59 -20.41 11.53
CA LEU A 86 -3.94 -20.40 10.12
C LEU A 86 -5.45 -20.53 9.89
N SER A 87 -6.13 -21.45 10.59
CA SER A 87 -7.59 -21.59 10.47
C SER A 87 -8.34 -20.34 10.92
N ASP A 88 -7.79 -19.58 11.86
CA ASP A 88 -8.36 -18.31 12.33
C ASP A 88 -8.42 -17.24 11.23
N LEU A 89 -7.73 -17.43 10.09
CA LEU A 89 -7.80 -16.52 8.93
C LEU A 89 -9.00 -16.81 8.01
N SER A 90 -9.63 -17.98 8.13
CA SER A 90 -10.66 -18.45 7.20
C SER A 90 -11.86 -17.48 7.10
N PRO A 91 -12.45 -16.99 8.22
CA PRO A 91 -13.57 -16.06 8.12
C PRO A 91 -13.24 -14.79 7.34
N PHE A 92 -12.05 -14.22 7.57
CA PHE A 92 -11.59 -13.00 6.90
C PHE A 92 -11.33 -13.25 5.41
N THR A 93 -10.87 -14.45 5.06
CA THR A 93 -10.68 -14.86 3.66
C THR A 93 -12.03 -14.90 2.93
N GLN A 94 -13.08 -15.42 3.58
CA GLN A 94 -14.43 -15.46 3.01
C GLN A 94 -15.07 -14.08 2.92
N PHE A 95 -14.88 -13.19 3.91
CA PHE A 95 -15.31 -11.79 3.79
C PHE A 95 -14.62 -11.07 2.63
N ALA A 96 -13.31 -11.28 2.45
CA ALA A 96 -12.57 -10.72 1.32
C ALA A 96 -13.05 -11.28 -0.03
N ARG A 97 -13.38 -12.57 -0.10
CA ARG A 97 -14.00 -13.21 -1.28
C ARG A 97 -15.37 -12.64 -1.59
N ALA A 98 -16.24 -12.55 -0.57
CA ALA A 98 -17.59 -12.00 -0.70
C ALA A 98 -17.57 -10.54 -1.20
N ALA A 99 -16.52 -9.77 -0.89
CA ALA A 99 -16.42 -8.38 -1.32
C ALA A 99 -16.32 -8.21 -2.86
N TYR A 100 -16.02 -9.28 -3.60
CA TYR A 100 -16.05 -9.30 -5.07
C TYR A 100 -17.44 -9.57 -5.67
N CYS A 101 -18.44 -9.80 -4.83
CA CYS A 101 -19.80 -9.98 -5.29
C CYS A 101 -20.53 -8.66 -5.51
N GLU A 102 -21.36 -8.65 -6.55
CA GLU A 102 -22.31 -7.59 -6.79
C GLU A 102 -23.19 -7.33 -5.54
N PRO A 103 -23.48 -6.07 -5.20
CA PRO A 103 -24.25 -5.69 -4.02
C PRO A 103 -25.54 -6.50 -3.82
N GLU A 104 -26.27 -6.79 -4.90
CA GLU A 104 -27.54 -7.51 -4.89
C GLU A 104 -27.39 -8.99 -4.48
N LYS A 105 -26.21 -9.59 -4.67
CA LYS A 105 -25.92 -10.96 -4.22
C LYS A 105 -25.55 -11.01 -2.74
N ILE A 106 -25.03 -9.91 -2.21
CA ILE A 106 -24.68 -9.79 -0.79
C ILE A 106 -25.93 -9.44 0.04
N GLU A 107 -26.92 -8.78 -0.55
CA GLU A 107 -28.20 -8.53 0.12
C GLU A 107 -28.84 -9.82 0.66
N GLY A 108 -29.17 -9.81 1.95
CA GLY A 108 -29.68 -10.99 2.64
C GLY A 108 -28.67 -12.13 2.80
N TRP A 109 -27.39 -11.87 2.54
CA TRP A 109 -26.24 -12.78 2.69
C TRP A 109 -26.36 -14.06 1.86
N LYS A 110 -26.53 -13.91 0.54
CA LYS A 110 -26.80 -15.01 -0.42
C LYS A 110 -25.76 -15.14 -1.54
N CYS A 111 -24.52 -14.79 -1.24
CA CYS A 111 -23.39 -14.76 -2.17
C CYS A 111 -22.70 -16.12 -2.37
N GLY A 112 -23.47 -17.21 -2.37
CA GLY A 112 -22.93 -18.56 -2.57
C GLY A 112 -21.97 -19.03 -1.47
N GLN A 113 -20.90 -19.72 -1.85
CA GLN A 113 -19.96 -20.40 -0.94
C GLN A 113 -19.32 -19.44 0.07
N ALA A 114 -19.06 -18.20 -0.33
CA ALA A 114 -18.50 -17.20 0.59
C ALA A 114 -19.47 -16.89 1.75
N CYS A 115 -20.76 -16.74 1.45
CA CYS A 115 -21.80 -16.50 2.44
C CYS A 115 -22.14 -17.77 3.23
N ASP A 116 -22.20 -18.93 2.57
CA ASP A 116 -22.46 -20.23 3.19
C ASP A 116 -21.39 -20.61 4.23
N ALA A 117 -20.15 -20.17 4.02
CA ALA A 117 -19.05 -20.37 4.96
C ALA A 117 -19.16 -19.48 6.23
N LEU A 118 -20.01 -18.46 6.21
CA LEU A 118 -20.21 -17.49 7.28
C LEU A 118 -21.70 -17.36 7.63
N PRO A 119 -22.34 -18.46 8.10
CA PRO A 119 -23.76 -18.44 8.36
C PRO A 119 -24.12 -17.44 9.48
N GLY A 120 -25.17 -16.67 9.24
CA GLY A 120 -25.70 -15.72 10.21
C GLY A 120 -25.00 -14.36 10.23
N PHE A 121 -24.07 -14.07 9.32
CA PHE A 121 -23.67 -12.69 9.10
C PHE A 121 -24.83 -11.87 8.52
N GLU A 122 -24.99 -10.64 9.00
CA GLU A 122 -26.10 -9.76 8.67
C GLU A 122 -25.56 -8.55 7.92
N ALA A 123 -25.48 -8.64 6.59
CA ALA A 123 -25.15 -7.50 5.74
C ALA A 123 -26.31 -6.48 5.73
N THR A 124 -26.01 -5.22 6.01
CA THR A 124 -27.00 -4.14 6.14
C THR A 124 -26.75 -2.96 5.22
N LEU A 125 -25.53 -2.83 4.70
CA LEU A 125 -25.19 -1.88 3.64
C LEU A 125 -24.30 -2.59 2.63
N THR A 126 -24.65 -2.45 1.36
CA THR A 126 -23.86 -2.88 0.21
C THR A 126 -23.80 -1.71 -0.78
N GLY A 127 -22.76 -1.63 -1.60
CA GLY A 127 -22.66 -0.55 -2.58
C GLY A 127 -21.43 -0.66 -3.45
N GLY A 128 -21.23 0.37 -4.28
CA GLY A 128 -20.23 0.40 -5.35
C GLY A 128 -20.78 -0.15 -6.67
N ASP A 129 -20.04 0.08 -7.75
CA ASP A 129 -20.32 -0.42 -9.09
C ASP A 129 -19.21 -1.37 -9.61
N GLY A 130 -18.14 -1.55 -8.83
CA GLY A 130 -17.01 -2.40 -9.15
C GLY A 130 -16.02 -1.78 -10.13
N ASP A 131 -16.25 -0.52 -10.52
CA ASP A 131 -15.46 0.22 -11.51
C ASP A 131 -15.04 1.57 -10.90
N ALA A 132 -15.88 2.60 -11.02
CA ALA A 132 -15.62 3.92 -10.46
C ALA A 132 -15.61 3.89 -8.93
N ILE A 133 -16.49 3.09 -8.31
CA ILE A 133 -16.53 2.85 -6.88
C ILE A 133 -16.43 1.35 -6.65
N GLN A 134 -15.35 0.93 -5.98
CA GLN A 134 -15.15 -0.47 -5.63
C GLN A 134 -16.32 -0.97 -4.78
N PHE A 135 -16.75 -2.22 -4.98
CA PHE A 135 -17.77 -2.80 -4.14
C PHE A 135 -17.35 -2.78 -2.67
N PHE A 136 -18.33 -2.63 -1.81
CA PHE A 136 -18.15 -2.74 -0.38
C PHE A 136 -19.41 -3.29 0.28
N PHE A 137 -19.24 -3.84 1.47
CA PHE A 137 -20.36 -4.11 2.35
C PHE A 137 -20.01 -3.83 3.81
N VAL A 138 -21.06 -3.57 4.60
CA VAL A 138 -21.02 -3.43 6.04
C VAL A 138 -22.10 -4.32 6.64
N GLY A 139 -21.77 -4.99 7.74
CA GLY A 139 -22.73 -5.83 8.44
C GLY A 139 -22.30 -6.19 9.85
N HIS A 140 -23.19 -6.84 10.59
CA HIS A 140 -22.88 -7.40 11.90
C HIS A 140 -22.59 -8.89 11.77
N TRP A 141 -21.57 -9.34 12.48
CA TRP A 141 -21.27 -10.75 12.67
C TRP A 141 -21.64 -11.14 14.10
N PRO A 142 -22.82 -11.75 14.33
CA PRO A 142 -23.32 -12.03 15.68
C PRO A 142 -22.43 -12.98 16.47
N GLN A 143 -21.83 -13.97 15.81
CA GLN A 143 -20.97 -14.98 16.45
C GLN A 143 -19.79 -14.35 17.21
N GLU A 144 -19.16 -13.32 16.63
CA GLU A 144 -18.02 -12.62 17.24
C GLU A 144 -18.42 -11.29 17.90
N ASN A 145 -19.70 -10.94 17.83
CA ASN A 145 -20.25 -9.63 18.17
C ASN A 145 -19.39 -8.48 17.63
N THR A 146 -19.15 -8.48 16.31
CA THR A 146 -18.31 -7.48 15.64
C THR A 146 -19.02 -6.90 14.44
N VAL A 147 -18.81 -5.61 14.18
CA VAL A 147 -19.15 -5.00 12.90
C VAL A 147 -18.03 -5.32 11.92
N VAL A 148 -18.37 -5.70 10.69
CA VAL A 148 -17.43 -6.01 9.62
C VAL A 148 -17.63 -5.01 8.48
N VAL A 149 -16.54 -4.49 7.97
CA VAL A 149 -16.49 -3.66 6.76
C VAL A 149 -15.57 -4.35 5.77
N ALA A 150 -16.06 -4.66 4.57
CA ALA A 150 -15.25 -5.32 3.56
C ALA A 150 -15.21 -4.50 2.26
N HIS A 151 -14.04 -4.46 1.63
CA HIS A 151 -13.81 -3.72 0.39
C HIS A 151 -13.28 -4.65 -0.72
N GLN A 152 -13.85 -4.47 -1.90
CA GLN A 152 -13.37 -5.07 -3.14
C GLN A 152 -12.04 -4.46 -3.56
N GLY A 153 -11.21 -5.25 -4.23
CA GLY A 153 -10.11 -4.75 -5.02
C GLY A 153 -10.40 -4.79 -6.52
N THR A 154 -9.46 -4.28 -7.31
CA THR A 154 -9.55 -4.33 -8.77
C THR A 154 -9.38 -5.77 -9.28
N ASP A 155 -9.93 -6.07 -10.46
CA ASP A 155 -9.66 -7.33 -11.14
C ASP A 155 -8.13 -7.53 -11.34
N PRO A 156 -7.54 -8.67 -10.96
CA PRO A 156 -6.13 -8.98 -11.16
C PRO A 156 -5.63 -8.88 -12.60
N LEU A 157 -6.51 -9.04 -13.59
CA LEU A 157 -6.16 -8.83 -15.00
C LEU A 157 -5.90 -7.33 -15.28
N GLU A 158 -6.57 -6.44 -14.57
CA GLU A 158 -6.35 -4.99 -14.59
C GLU A 158 -5.22 -4.55 -13.64
N ILE A 159 -4.77 -5.39 -12.71
CA ILE A 159 -3.61 -5.05 -11.86
C ILE A 159 -2.34 -4.89 -12.71
N GLN A 160 -2.24 -5.57 -13.85
CA GLN A 160 -1.11 -5.37 -14.78
C GLN A 160 -1.12 -3.97 -15.41
N SER A 161 -2.29 -3.43 -15.74
CA SER A 161 -2.40 -2.05 -16.27
C SER A 161 -2.13 -1.03 -15.16
N VAL A 162 -2.61 -1.26 -13.93
CA VAL A 162 -2.29 -0.45 -12.74
C VAL A 162 -0.79 -0.46 -12.42
N LEU A 163 -0.12 -1.60 -12.61
CA LEU A 163 1.33 -1.76 -12.46
C LEU A 163 2.13 -0.98 -13.49
N THR A 164 1.59 -0.74 -14.69
CA THR A 164 2.23 0.08 -15.72
C THR A 164 1.89 1.56 -15.59
N ASP A 165 0.70 1.87 -15.07
CA ASP A 165 0.20 3.25 -14.93
C ASP A 165 0.67 3.94 -13.65
N LEU A 166 1.38 3.22 -12.75
CA LEU A 166 2.23 3.72 -11.66
C LEU A 166 1.88 5.15 -11.21
N ASN A 167 0.65 5.35 -10.74
CA ASN A 167 0.23 6.63 -10.21
C ASN A 167 0.76 6.78 -8.78
N LEU A 168 2.09 6.74 -8.66
CA LEU A 168 2.94 6.67 -7.47
C LEU A 168 2.92 7.96 -6.64
N ILE A 169 1.97 8.85 -6.92
CA ILE A 169 1.84 10.15 -6.28
C ILE A 169 1.33 9.91 -4.87
N ARG A 170 2.18 10.24 -3.89
CA ARG A 170 1.79 10.35 -2.49
C ARG A 170 1.25 11.74 -2.19
N GLY A 171 0.29 11.80 -1.29
CA GLY A 171 -0.27 13.04 -0.79
C GLY A 171 -0.77 12.92 0.65
N PRO A 172 -1.08 14.05 1.30
CA PRO A 172 -1.58 14.05 2.66
C PRO A 172 -2.97 13.41 2.74
N LEU A 173 -3.30 12.87 3.91
CA LEU A 173 -4.67 12.45 4.25
C LEU A 173 -5.55 13.68 4.54
N ASP A 174 -6.85 13.59 4.22
CA ASP A 174 -7.82 14.63 4.55
C ASP A 174 -8.06 14.70 6.07
N PRO A 175 -7.78 15.83 6.74
CA PRO A 175 -8.02 15.98 8.17
C PRO A 175 -9.48 15.77 8.60
N GLY A 176 -10.46 15.94 7.70
CA GLY A 176 -11.87 15.68 7.96
C GLY A 176 -12.18 14.19 8.13
N LEU A 177 -11.52 13.33 7.34
CA LEU A 177 -11.66 11.88 7.42
C LEU A 177 -10.64 11.24 8.38
N PHE A 178 -9.53 11.93 8.67
CA PHE A 178 -8.42 11.44 9.50
C PHE A 178 -8.04 12.50 10.55
N PRO A 179 -8.92 12.79 11.53
CA PRO A 179 -8.65 13.83 12.51
C PRO A 179 -7.41 13.52 13.35
N GLY A 180 -6.52 14.51 13.49
CA GLY A 180 -5.30 14.39 14.28
C GLY A 180 -4.16 13.62 13.60
N VAL A 181 -4.25 13.34 12.30
CA VAL A 181 -3.14 12.79 11.53
C VAL A 181 -1.98 13.81 11.43
N PRO A 182 -0.72 13.38 11.64
CA PRO A 182 0.44 14.23 11.41
C PRO A 182 0.56 14.69 9.94
N SER A 183 1.10 15.89 9.72
CA SER A 183 1.18 16.52 8.39
C SER A 183 2.22 15.90 7.45
N ASP A 184 3.15 15.12 7.99
CA ASP A 184 4.19 14.40 7.27
C ASP A 184 3.76 12.99 6.84
N VAL A 185 2.60 12.50 7.31
CA VAL A 185 1.99 11.25 6.84
C VAL A 185 1.49 11.43 5.41
N SER A 186 2.01 10.63 4.48
CA SER A 186 1.53 10.61 3.10
C SER A 186 1.17 9.21 2.62
N VAL A 187 0.09 9.11 1.85
CA VAL A 187 -0.43 7.87 1.27
C VAL A 187 -0.59 8.00 -0.25
N HIS A 188 -0.71 6.88 -0.94
CA HIS A 188 -1.05 6.85 -2.35
C HIS A 188 -2.37 7.59 -2.60
N THR A 189 -2.34 8.62 -3.45
CA THR A 189 -3.49 9.50 -3.72
C THR A 189 -4.68 8.75 -4.27
N GLY A 190 -4.47 7.80 -5.21
CA GLY A 190 -5.56 6.97 -5.72
C GLY A 190 -6.30 6.17 -4.64
N PHE A 191 -5.60 5.58 -3.65
CA PHE A 191 -6.23 4.83 -2.57
C PHE A 191 -6.98 5.77 -1.62
N ARG A 192 -6.38 6.92 -1.31
CA ARG A 192 -7.01 7.98 -0.49
C ARG A 192 -8.31 8.46 -1.11
N ASP A 193 -8.26 8.81 -2.39
CA ASP A 193 -9.38 9.41 -3.11
C ASP A 193 -10.50 8.38 -3.27
N GLN A 194 -10.17 7.12 -3.58
CA GLN A 194 -11.14 6.03 -3.65
C GLN A 194 -11.79 5.73 -2.30
N HIS A 195 -11.02 5.73 -1.21
CA HIS A 195 -11.55 5.60 0.14
C HIS A 195 -12.55 6.73 0.48
N ALA A 196 -12.21 7.97 0.11
CA ALA A 196 -13.03 9.14 0.41
C ALA A 196 -14.44 9.08 -0.21
N LEU A 197 -14.60 8.41 -1.37
CA LEU A 197 -15.90 8.26 -2.04
C LEU A 197 -16.96 7.54 -1.19
N THR A 198 -16.53 6.64 -0.29
CA THR A 198 -17.45 5.79 0.49
C THR A 198 -17.32 5.98 1.99
N ALA A 199 -16.29 6.71 2.46
CA ALA A 199 -15.93 6.82 3.87
C ALA A 199 -17.09 7.24 4.78
N ASP A 200 -17.79 8.33 4.44
CA ASP A 200 -18.88 8.86 5.27
C ASP A 200 -20.07 7.90 5.38
N THR A 201 -20.47 7.29 4.27
CA THR A 201 -21.61 6.35 4.22
C THR A 201 -21.29 5.09 5.03
N ILE A 202 -20.10 4.53 4.85
CA ILE A 202 -19.63 3.35 5.60
C ILE A 202 -19.53 3.70 7.10
N PHE A 203 -18.94 4.84 7.44
CA PHE A 203 -18.76 5.26 8.83
C PHE A 203 -20.10 5.43 9.56
N ALA A 204 -21.08 6.08 8.91
CA ALA A 204 -22.43 6.24 9.47
C ALA A 204 -23.09 4.89 9.76
N GLU A 205 -22.95 3.92 8.86
CA GLU A 205 -23.52 2.58 9.06
C GLU A 205 -22.81 1.81 10.17
N VAL A 206 -21.48 1.91 10.27
CA VAL A 206 -20.72 1.32 11.38
C VAL A 206 -21.20 1.90 12.72
N GLN A 207 -21.39 3.22 12.82
CA GLN A 207 -21.91 3.84 14.04
C GLN A 207 -23.33 3.34 14.39
N ARG A 208 -24.19 3.19 13.38
CA ARG A 208 -25.54 2.65 13.55
C ARG A 208 -25.49 1.23 14.11
N LEU A 209 -24.70 0.35 13.50
CA LEU A 209 -24.55 -1.05 13.93
C LEU A 209 -23.94 -1.17 15.33
N LEU A 210 -22.90 -0.42 15.65
CA LEU A 210 -22.32 -0.39 17.00
C LEU A 210 -23.38 0.00 18.05
N THR A 211 -24.27 0.93 17.72
CA THR A 211 -25.35 1.37 18.61
C THR A 211 -26.43 0.30 18.78
N ILE A 212 -26.93 -0.28 17.69
CA ILE A 212 -28.06 -1.21 17.78
C ILE A 212 -27.68 -2.61 18.27
N THR A 213 -26.44 -3.04 18.04
CA THR A 213 -25.95 -4.37 18.46
C THR A 213 -25.27 -4.33 19.82
N GLY A 214 -24.85 -3.15 20.29
CA GLY A 214 -23.99 -3.01 21.46
C GLY A 214 -22.57 -3.55 21.24
N SER A 215 -22.19 -3.87 20.00
CA SER A 215 -20.83 -4.30 19.67
C SER A 215 -19.81 -3.22 20.04
N LYS A 216 -18.63 -3.69 20.45
CA LYS A 216 -17.46 -2.85 20.76
C LYS A 216 -16.28 -3.16 19.85
N LYS A 217 -16.54 -3.81 18.71
CA LYS A 217 -15.51 -4.27 17.78
C LYS A 217 -15.90 -3.91 16.34
N VAL A 218 -14.94 -3.39 15.61
CA VAL A 218 -15.01 -3.19 14.16
C VAL A 218 -13.80 -3.87 13.54
N ILE A 219 -14.03 -4.68 12.52
CA ILE A 219 -12.94 -5.23 11.70
C ILE A 219 -13.13 -4.81 10.26
N THR A 220 -12.04 -4.35 9.65
CA THR A 220 -11.99 -4.07 8.21
C THR A 220 -11.27 -5.21 7.49
N VAL A 221 -11.77 -5.56 6.32
CA VAL A 221 -11.26 -6.66 5.51
C VAL A 221 -11.15 -6.22 4.06
N GLY A 222 -10.14 -6.68 3.35
CA GLY A 222 -10.05 -6.43 1.92
C GLY A 222 -8.89 -7.16 1.26
N HIS A 223 -9.03 -7.40 -0.03
CA HIS A 223 -8.02 -8.02 -0.87
C HIS A 223 -7.55 -7.05 -1.96
N SER A 224 -6.27 -7.09 -2.32
CA SER A 224 -5.70 -6.22 -3.36
C SER A 224 -5.87 -4.73 -3.03
N LEU A 225 -6.34 -3.90 -3.98
CA LEU A 225 -6.79 -2.52 -3.74
C LEU A 225 -7.74 -2.43 -2.54
N GLY A 226 -8.65 -3.39 -2.36
CA GLY A 226 -9.56 -3.44 -1.23
C GLY A 226 -8.84 -3.55 0.11
N GLY A 227 -7.66 -4.19 0.15
CA GLY A 227 -6.80 -4.20 1.33
C GLY A 227 -6.29 -2.81 1.69
N ALA A 228 -5.94 -1.99 0.70
CA ALA A 228 -5.54 -0.60 0.93
C ALA A 228 -6.71 0.24 1.46
N LEU A 229 -7.91 0.05 0.91
CA LEU A 229 -9.13 0.71 1.38
C LEU A 229 -9.47 0.29 2.81
N ALA A 230 -9.37 -1.00 3.14
CA ALA A 230 -9.58 -1.52 4.49
C ALA A 230 -8.60 -0.92 5.51
N MET A 231 -7.31 -0.78 5.15
CA MET A 231 -6.34 -0.08 5.99
C MET A 231 -6.75 1.39 6.23
N LEU A 232 -7.10 2.13 5.18
CA LEU A 232 -7.53 3.52 5.33
C LEU A 232 -8.82 3.64 6.16
N SER A 233 -9.80 2.77 5.95
CA SER A 233 -11.05 2.75 6.70
C SER A 233 -10.84 2.43 8.17
N SER A 234 -9.98 1.45 8.51
CA SER A 234 -9.68 1.14 9.92
C SER A 234 -9.01 2.32 10.62
N LEU A 235 -8.05 2.98 9.97
CA LEU A 235 -7.40 4.16 10.55
C LEU A 235 -8.39 5.31 10.72
N SER A 236 -9.17 5.63 9.69
CA SER A 236 -10.20 6.68 9.73
C SER A 236 -11.20 6.44 10.87
N MET A 237 -11.73 5.22 10.97
CA MET A 237 -12.65 4.81 12.04
C MET A 237 -12.00 4.90 13.41
N ARG A 238 -10.77 4.42 13.57
CA ARG A 238 -10.07 4.46 14.86
C ARG A 238 -9.88 5.89 15.37
N LEU A 239 -9.65 6.86 14.47
CA LEU A 239 -9.46 8.26 14.82
C LEU A 239 -10.78 8.97 15.20
N GLN A 240 -11.92 8.47 14.73
CA GLN A 240 -13.23 9.09 14.94
C GLN A 240 -14.10 8.38 15.98
N LEU A 241 -13.92 7.06 16.17
CA LEU A 241 -14.70 6.26 17.12
C LEU A 241 -14.21 6.45 18.57
N PRO A 242 -15.11 6.25 19.56
CA PRO A 242 -14.74 6.20 20.97
C PRO A 242 -13.60 5.21 21.26
N VAL A 243 -12.76 5.54 22.25
CA VAL A 243 -11.56 4.77 22.59
C VAL A 243 -11.84 3.34 23.05
N ASP A 244 -13.05 3.07 23.56
CA ASP A 244 -13.50 1.73 23.99
C ASP A 244 -13.96 0.84 22.83
N ILE A 245 -14.06 1.38 21.60
CA ILE A 245 -14.30 0.58 20.40
C ILE A 245 -12.95 0.07 19.88
N SER A 246 -12.80 -1.25 19.85
CA SER A 246 -11.67 -1.92 19.22
C SER A 246 -11.82 -1.88 17.71
N VAL A 247 -10.78 -1.44 17.01
CA VAL A 247 -10.72 -1.43 15.54
C VAL A 247 -9.51 -2.25 15.11
N SER A 248 -9.74 -3.26 14.27
CA SER A 248 -8.70 -4.12 13.69
C SER A 248 -8.84 -4.20 12.17
N SER A 249 -7.81 -4.72 11.52
CA SER A 249 -7.81 -4.88 10.05
C SER A 249 -7.11 -6.17 9.64
N THR A 250 -7.67 -6.88 8.68
CA THR A 250 -7.08 -8.09 8.10
C THR A 250 -7.18 -8.03 6.60
N THR A 251 -6.02 -8.01 5.93
CA THR A 251 -5.96 -7.73 4.51
C THR A 251 -5.17 -8.79 3.76
N PHE A 252 -5.46 -8.97 2.48
CA PHE A 252 -4.91 -10.03 1.64
C PHE A 252 -4.27 -9.45 0.39
N GLY A 253 -3.02 -9.80 0.09
CA GLY A 253 -2.34 -9.32 -1.13
C GLY A 253 -2.24 -7.79 -1.22
N THR A 254 -2.16 -7.10 -0.09
CA THR A 254 -2.32 -5.64 -0.02
C THR A 254 -1.08 -4.90 -0.54
N PRO A 255 -1.21 -3.93 -1.45
CA PRO A 255 -0.09 -3.08 -1.86
C PRO A 255 0.36 -2.16 -0.73
N ARG A 256 1.55 -1.57 -0.85
CA ARG A 256 2.00 -0.53 0.10
C ARG A 256 1.11 0.70 -0.02
N VAL A 257 0.57 1.17 1.10
CA VAL A 257 -0.42 2.26 1.12
C VAL A 257 0.23 3.63 1.26
N GLY A 258 1.30 3.75 2.05
CA GLY A 258 1.92 5.03 2.34
C GLY A 258 3.40 4.91 2.68
N ASP A 259 3.94 5.97 3.26
CA ASP A 259 5.34 6.07 3.66
C ASP A 259 5.65 5.51 5.05
N SER A 260 6.89 5.70 5.49
CA SER A 260 7.36 5.28 6.81
C SER A 260 6.57 5.91 7.96
N GLU A 261 6.18 7.17 7.80
CA GLU A 261 5.41 7.98 8.73
C GLU A 261 3.99 7.44 8.83
N PHE A 262 3.35 7.17 7.68
CA PHE A 262 2.08 6.46 7.63
C PHE A 262 2.17 5.08 8.30
N ALA A 263 3.15 4.26 7.95
CA ALA A 263 3.31 2.92 8.53
C ALA A 263 3.50 2.97 10.05
N ALA A 264 4.28 3.93 10.57
CA ALA A 264 4.48 4.11 12.01
C ALA A 264 3.21 4.59 12.71
N PHE A 265 2.50 5.54 12.10
CA PHE A 265 1.25 6.05 12.64
C PHE A 265 0.17 4.96 12.65
N PHE A 266 0.09 4.17 11.58
CA PHE A 266 -0.83 3.04 11.46
C PHE A 266 -0.57 1.98 12.54
N ASP A 267 0.68 1.53 12.71
CA ASP A 267 1.07 0.56 13.76
C ASP A 267 0.68 1.06 15.17
N ALA A 268 0.81 2.37 15.42
CA ALA A 268 0.47 2.96 16.71
C ALA A 268 -1.05 3.06 16.96
N LYS A 269 -1.87 3.09 15.91
CA LYS A 269 -3.33 3.24 16.01
C LYS A 269 -4.08 1.92 15.87
N ILE A 270 -3.57 1.01 15.03
CA ILE A 270 -4.17 -0.29 14.71
C ILE A 270 -3.18 -1.40 15.09
N PRO A 271 -3.01 -1.69 16.39
CA PRO A 271 -2.05 -2.71 16.83
C PRO A 271 -2.45 -4.14 16.45
N ASP A 272 -3.74 -4.39 16.20
CA ASP A 272 -4.29 -5.65 15.68
C ASP A 272 -4.48 -5.56 14.16
N PHE A 273 -3.36 -5.58 13.45
CA PHE A 273 -3.32 -5.59 11.99
C PHE A 273 -2.64 -6.86 11.49
N ARG A 274 -3.31 -7.52 10.53
CA ARG A 274 -2.78 -8.70 9.83
C ARG A 274 -2.75 -8.43 8.33
N ARG A 275 -1.59 -8.61 7.72
CA ARG A 275 -1.36 -8.49 6.27
C ARG A 275 -0.93 -9.85 5.72
N VAL A 276 -1.86 -10.55 5.09
CA VAL A 276 -1.68 -11.90 4.57
C VAL A 276 -1.22 -11.83 3.12
N ASN A 277 -0.04 -12.36 2.82
CA ASN A 277 0.48 -12.44 1.45
C ASN A 277 0.58 -13.91 1.04
N ASN A 278 0.41 -14.19 -0.25
CA ASN A 278 0.39 -15.55 -0.77
C ASN A 278 1.56 -15.79 -1.73
N ASP A 279 2.38 -16.80 -1.42
CA ASP A 279 3.48 -17.28 -2.25
C ASP A 279 4.24 -16.13 -2.97
N LYS A 280 4.25 -16.11 -4.30
CA LYS A 280 4.98 -15.07 -5.05
C LYS A 280 4.09 -13.93 -5.51
N ASP A 281 3.01 -13.63 -4.79
CA ASP A 281 2.16 -12.48 -5.08
C ASP A 281 2.99 -11.19 -5.24
N LEU A 282 2.81 -10.55 -6.39
CA LEU A 282 3.54 -9.35 -6.76
C LEU A 282 2.95 -8.08 -6.13
N VAL A 283 1.66 -8.07 -5.77
CA VAL A 283 0.97 -6.85 -5.31
C VAL A 283 1.54 -6.31 -4.00
N PRO A 284 1.88 -7.13 -2.98
CA PRO A 284 2.48 -6.65 -1.75
C PRO A 284 3.84 -5.96 -1.91
N ILE A 285 4.52 -6.14 -3.04
CA ILE A 285 5.83 -5.51 -3.27
C ILE A 285 5.73 -4.18 -4.03
N ILE A 286 4.52 -3.74 -4.37
CA ILE A 286 4.26 -2.46 -5.05
C ILE A 286 3.36 -1.55 -4.20
N PRO A 287 3.44 -0.22 -4.38
CA PRO A 287 4.58 0.53 -4.90
C PRO A 287 5.92 0.16 -4.25
N GLY A 288 7.02 0.27 -4.98
CA GLY A 288 8.34 -0.15 -4.51
C GLY A 288 8.89 0.72 -3.38
N ARG A 289 9.67 0.11 -2.47
CA ARG A 289 10.31 0.80 -1.33
C ARG A 289 11.22 1.96 -1.74
N PHE A 290 11.83 1.88 -2.92
CA PHE A 290 12.69 2.92 -3.47
C PHE A 290 11.95 4.25 -3.74
N LEU A 291 10.61 4.23 -3.76
CA LEU A 291 9.74 5.40 -3.90
C LEU A 291 9.32 6.00 -2.54
N GLY A 292 9.85 5.45 -1.45
CA GLY A 292 9.54 5.86 -0.07
C GLY A 292 8.27 5.22 0.49
N PHE A 293 7.68 4.23 -0.17
CA PHE A 293 6.57 3.46 0.37
C PHE A 293 7.06 2.38 1.33
N VAL A 294 6.33 2.18 2.43
CA VAL A 294 6.66 1.20 3.47
C VAL A 294 5.39 0.52 3.97
N HIS A 295 5.45 -0.80 4.19
CA HIS A 295 4.37 -1.52 4.87
C HIS A 295 4.40 -1.30 6.40
N PRO A 296 3.25 -1.23 7.07
CA PRO A 296 3.17 -1.47 8.51
C PRO A 296 3.58 -2.91 8.86
N GLN A 297 3.72 -3.18 10.17
CA GLN A 297 4.03 -4.53 10.64
C GLN A 297 2.83 -5.49 10.49
N GLY A 298 2.96 -6.75 10.91
CA GLY A 298 1.83 -7.70 10.93
C GLY A 298 1.74 -8.62 9.72
N GLU A 299 2.86 -8.83 9.02
CA GLU A 299 2.92 -9.72 7.88
C GLU A 299 2.75 -11.19 8.27
N ILE A 300 1.86 -11.87 7.56
CA ILE A 300 1.72 -13.32 7.53
C ILE A 300 1.95 -13.75 6.09
N HIS A 301 3.00 -14.51 5.82
CA HIS A 301 3.30 -14.99 4.47
C HIS A 301 2.94 -16.47 4.37
N LEU A 302 1.99 -16.80 3.50
CA LEU A 302 1.60 -18.16 3.15
C LEU A 302 2.64 -18.72 2.18
N LEU A 303 3.38 -19.73 2.61
CA LEU A 303 4.45 -20.36 1.82
C LEU A 303 3.92 -21.48 0.93
N SER A 304 2.92 -22.20 1.44
CA SER A 304 2.18 -23.24 0.74
C SER A 304 0.91 -23.58 1.54
N GLU A 305 0.10 -24.52 1.06
CA GLU A 305 -1.07 -24.98 1.80
C GLU A 305 -0.69 -25.50 3.19
N GLY A 306 -1.35 -24.96 4.23
CA GLY A 306 -1.08 -25.30 5.62
C GLY A 306 0.26 -24.82 6.18
N GLN A 307 1.05 -24.04 5.42
CA GLN A 307 2.34 -23.50 5.86
C GLN A 307 2.38 -21.98 5.73
N ALA A 308 2.59 -21.29 6.85
CA ALA A 308 2.81 -19.86 6.86
C ALA A 308 3.76 -19.43 7.96
N VAL A 309 4.31 -18.23 7.80
CA VAL A 309 5.17 -17.59 8.78
C VAL A 309 4.69 -16.17 9.09
N ALA A 310 4.86 -15.75 10.35
CA ALA A 310 4.71 -14.38 10.79
C ALA A 310 6.06 -13.67 10.64
N CYS A 311 6.08 -12.58 9.90
CA CYS A 311 7.28 -11.83 9.58
C CYS A 311 7.40 -10.60 10.49
N ALA A 312 8.54 -10.49 11.18
CA ALA A 312 8.76 -9.43 12.14
C ALA A 312 9.01 -8.07 11.48
N GLY A 313 8.38 -7.03 12.01
CA GLY A 313 8.62 -5.63 11.62
C GLY A 313 7.99 -5.23 10.29
N LYS A 314 8.47 -4.10 9.76
CA LYS A 314 8.01 -3.46 8.53
C LYS A 314 8.87 -3.92 7.35
N ASP A 315 8.24 -4.38 6.27
CA ASP A 315 8.93 -4.79 5.04
C ASP A 315 10.20 -5.65 5.30
N ASN A 316 10.03 -6.78 5.99
CA ASN A 316 11.16 -7.64 6.35
C ASN A 316 11.82 -8.20 5.08
N ALA A 317 12.99 -7.64 4.75
CA ALA A 317 13.83 -8.04 3.62
C ALA A 317 15.07 -8.82 4.08
N ASP A 318 15.17 -9.16 5.37
CA ASP A 318 16.30 -9.90 5.93
C ASP A 318 16.02 -11.43 5.89
N ASP A 319 14.76 -11.84 5.98
CA ASP A 319 14.34 -13.24 6.03
C ASP A 319 13.74 -13.71 4.69
N GLU A 320 14.30 -14.78 4.11
CA GLU A 320 13.91 -15.36 2.82
C GLU A 320 12.48 -15.92 2.79
N GLN A 321 11.89 -16.19 3.95
CA GLN A 321 10.50 -16.63 4.06
C GLN A 321 9.52 -15.44 4.11
N CYS A 322 9.98 -14.19 4.14
CA CYS A 322 9.11 -13.02 4.11
C CYS A 322 8.94 -12.50 2.68
N GLN A 323 7.77 -11.92 2.39
CA GLN A 323 7.33 -11.56 1.05
C GLN A 323 8.36 -10.70 0.32
N ILE A 324 8.96 -9.74 1.01
CA ILE A 324 9.86 -8.76 0.40
C ILE A 324 11.17 -9.40 -0.08
N GLN A 325 11.64 -10.44 0.60
CA GLN A 325 12.81 -11.18 0.18
C GLN A 325 12.46 -12.31 -0.81
N ALA A 326 11.35 -13.01 -0.57
CA ALA A 326 10.83 -14.06 -1.45
C ALA A 326 10.52 -13.51 -2.87
N VAL A 327 9.94 -12.31 -2.93
CA VAL A 327 9.61 -11.57 -4.14
C VAL A 327 10.43 -10.27 -4.20
N SER A 328 11.74 -10.40 -4.40
CA SER A 328 12.65 -9.25 -4.31
C SER A 328 12.44 -8.16 -5.39
N ASN A 329 11.70 -8.46 -6.46
CA ASN A 329 11.32 -7.52 -7.51
C ASN A 329 10.18 -8.09 -8.36
N ILE A 330 9.59 -7.24 -9.21
CA ILE A 330 8.46 -7.58 -10.07
C ILE A 330 8.72 -8.77 -11.01
N LEU A 331 9.96 -9.04 -11.40
CA LEU A 331 10.28 -10.16 -12.30
C LEU A 331 10.28 -11.52 -11.59
N LYS A 332 10.31 -11.52 -10.25
CA LYS A 332 10.18 -12.72 -9.42
C LYS A 332 8.76 -12.97 -8.92
N GLY A 333 7.88 -11.99 -9.07
CA GLY A 333 6.49 -12.11 -8.66
C GLY A 333 5.65 -12.81 -9.72
N ASN A 334 4.53 -13.36 -9.27
CA ASN A 334 3.54 -14.03 -10.08
C ASN A 334 2.16 -13.47 -9.72
N ILE A 335 1.54 -12.79 -10.67
CA ILE A 335 0.22 -12.17 -10.46
C ILE A 335 -0.89 -13.21 -10.27
N ILE A 336 -0.69 -14.46 -10.69
CA ILE A 336 -1.68 -15.53 -10.43
C ILE A 336 -1.73 -15.88 -8.95
N ASP A 337 -0.59 -15.83 -8.24
CA ASP A 337 -0.54 -16.10 -6.80
C ASP A 337 -1.27 -15.02 -5.99
N HIS A 338 -1.52 -13.85 -6.58
CA HIS A 338 -2.38 -12.82 -6.00
C HIS A 338 -3.82 -13.29 -5.84
N LEU A 339 -4.32 -14.18 -6.70
CA LEU A 339 -5.67 -14.74 -6.57
C LEU A 339 -5.77 -15.76 -5.43
N GLY A 340 -4.65 -16.21 -4.88
CA GLY A 340 -4.57 -17.28 -3.89
C GLY A 340 -3.99 -18.58 -4.46
N PRO A 341 -4.23 -19.73 -3.79
CA PRO A 341 -5.21 -19.90 -2.73
C PRO A 341 -4.73 -19.34 -1.39
N TYR A 342 -5.53 -18.46 -0.78
CA TYR A 342 -5.39 -18.06 0.61
C TYR A 342 -6.05 -19.14 1.48
N GLN A 343 -5.26 -20.10 1.98
CA GLN A 343 -5.78 -21.25 2.75
C GLN A 343 -6.87 -22.05 2.01
N GLY A 344 -6.62 -22.37 0.73
CA GLY A 344 -7.53 -23.14 -0.11
C GLY A 344 -8.63 -22.32 -0.79
N VAL A 345 -8.73 -21.02 -0.52
CA VAL A 345 -9.75 -20.13 -1.08
C VAL A 345 -9.11 -19.16 -2.07
N PHE A 346 -9.66 -19.08 -3.27
CA PHE A 346 -9.29 -18.05 -4.24
C PHE A 346 -10.15 -16.80 -4.03
N ILE A 347 -9.55 -15.63 -4.18
CA ILE A 347 -10.20 -14.33 -3.99
C ILE A 347 -10.09 -13.53 -5.29
N GLY A 348 -11.22 -13.03 -5.80
CA GLY A 348 -11.27 -12.21 -7.01
C GLY A 348 -12.65 -12.25 -7.66
N GLY A 349 -12.87 -11.43 -8.69
CA GLY A 349 -14.15 -11.36 -9.41
C GLY A 349 -14.72 -12.72 -9.83
N PRO A 350 -13.93 -13.59 -10.49
CA PRO A 350 -14.37 -14.93 -10.88
C PRO A 350 -14.70 -15.86 -9.70
N PHE A 351 -14.31 -15.52 -8.48
CA PHE A 351 -14.40 -16.36 -7.29
C PHE A 351 -15.44 -15.87 -6.27
N CYS A 352 -16.31 -14.91 -6.62
CA CYS A 352 -17.39 -14.45 -5.74
C CYS A 352 -18.40 -15.56 -5.32
N PHE A 353 -18.47 -16.67 -6.05
CA PHE A 353 -19.52 -17.70 -5.90
C PHE A 353 -19.42 -18.55 -4.64
#